data_AF-A0A7Z8QY26-F1
#
_entry.id   AF-A0A7Z8QY26-F1
#
_cell.length_a   1.000
_cell.length_b   1.000
_cell.length_c   1.000
_cell.angle_alpha   90.00
_cell.angle_beta   90.00
_cell.angle_gamma   90.00
#
_symmetry.space_group_name_H-M   'P 1'
#
loop_
_entity.id
_entity.type
_entity.pdbx_description
1 polymer ?
#
loop_
_entity_poly.entity_id
_entity_poly.type
_entity_poly.pdbx_seq_one_letter_code
_entity_poly.pdbx_strand_id
1 'polypeptide(L)'
;MHLLTCNQPIIDLTEKMIAYAHAFLKNHKISGIILKDKSPSCGVGNCKQWNEAGEVQHHGTGVFAATVRKLKPGLPMLQSNVVTQASDLDDFIQKVDGYEY
;
A
#
# COMPACT_ATOMS: atom_id res chain seq x y z
N MET A 1 -8.70 10.35 -2.29
CA MET A 1 -8.99 8.91 -2.08
C MET A 1 -9.39 8.75 -0.63
N HIS A 2 -10.57 8.19 -0.38
CA HIS A 2 -11.09 8.00 0.97
C HIS A 2 -11.10 6.51 1.35
N LEU A 3 -10.75 6.20 2.59
CA LEU A 3 -10.84 4.86 3.18
C LEU A 3 -12.05 4.82 4.12
N LEU A 4 -13.14 4.21 3.66
CA LEU A 4 -14.40 4.15 4.40
C LEU A 4 -14.65 2.75 4.95
N THR A 5 -15.36 2.66 6.08
CA THR A 5 -15.88 1.38 6.58
C THR A 5 -17.04 0.88 5.71
N CYS A 6 -17.16 -0.44 5.52
CA CYS A 6 -18.27 -1.07 4.80
C CYS A 6 -19.52 -1.28 5.67
N ASN A 7 -19.39 -1.12 6.99
CA ASN A 7 -20.48 -1.28 7.95
C ASN A 7 -21.04 0.10 8.36
N GLN A 8 -22.32 0.13 8.71
CA GLN A 8 -22.98 1.31 9.29
C GLN A 8 -22.59 1.49 10.77
N PRO A 9 -22.30 2.72 11.23
CA PRO A 9 -22.17 3.94 10.44
C PRO A 9 -20.90 3.94 9.57
N ILE A 10 -21.00 4.53 8.38
CA ILE A 10 -19.85 4.73 7.49
C ILE A 10 -18.90 5.73 8.15
N ILE A 11 -17.68 5.29 8.45
CA ILE A 11 -16.63 6.10 9.08
C ILE A 11 -15.51 6.31 8.08
N ASP A 12 -15.08 7.55 7.91
CA ASP A 12 -13.86 7.88 7.16
C ASP A 12 -12.61 7.66 8.05
N LEU A 13 -11.76 6.73 7.63
CA LEU A 13 -10.51 6.36 8.27
C LEU A 13 -9.27 6.85 7.50
N THR A 14 -9.44 7.71 6.49
CA THR A 14 -8.35 8.20 5.63
C THR A 14 -7.23 8.84 6.42
N GLU A 15 -7.57 9.84 7.24
CA GLU A 15 -6.64 10.56 8.12
C GLU A 15 -5.92 9.59 9.06
N LYS A 16 -6.65 8.64 9.66
CA LYS A 16 -6.08 7.64 10.57
C LYS A 16 -5.08 6.73 9.86
N MET A 17 -5.37 6.32 8.63
CA MET A 17 -4.46 5.47 7.84
C MET A 17 -3.21 6.23 7.39
N ILE A 18 -3.34 7.50 7.02
CA ILE A 18 -2.20 8.38 6.70
C ILE A 18 -1.31 8.52 7.94
N ALA A 19 -1.90 8.88 9.09
CA ALA A 19 -1.17 9.01 10.35
C ALA A 19 -0.45 7.70 10.73
N TYR A 20 -1.10 6.55 10.52
CA TYR A 20 -0.48 5.24 10.73
C TYR A 20 0.72 5.01 9.80
N ALA A 21 0.62 5.33 8.51
CA ALA A 21 1.73 5.20 7.57
C ALA A 21 2.94 6.07 7.96
N HIS A 22 2.68 7.30 8.42
CA HIS A 22 3.72 8.17 8.97
C HIS A 22 4.38 7.57 10.21
N ALA A 23 3.58 7.10 11.18
CA ALA A 23 4.10 6.51 12.41
C ALA A 23 4.90 5.23 12.12
N PHE A 24 4.43 4.39 11.19
CA PHE A 24 5.09 3.17 10.77
C PHE A 24 6.48 3.44 10.20
N LEU A 25 6.60 4.37 9.23
CA LEU A 25 7.91 4.71 8.65
C LEU A 25 8.85 5.42 9.63
N LYS A 26 8.30 6.10 10.64
CA LYS A 26 9.11 6.72 11.70
C LYS A 26 9.67 5.69 12.68
N ASN A 27 8.85 4.69 13.03
CA ASN A 27 9.19 3.71 14.05
C ASN A 27 9.96 2.50 13.51
N HIS A 28 9.91 2.26 12.20
CA HIS A 28 10.56 1.13 11.56
C HIS A 28 11.59 1.59 10.53
N LYS A 29 12.85 1.16 10.71
CA LYS A 29 13.85 1.24 9.65
C LYS A 29 13.66 0.05 8.72
N ILE A 30 13.14 0.32 7.53
CA ILE A 30 12.88 -0.70 6.51
C ILE A 30 13.63 -0.35 5.23
N SER A 31 14.17 -1.38 4.59
CA SER A 31 14.81 -1.30 3.27
C SER A 31 13.93 -1.86 2.16
N GLY A 32 12.75 -2.38 2.50
CA GLY A 32 11.74 -2.81 1.54
C GLY A 32 10.43 -3.18 2.23
N ILE A 33 9.35 -3.23 1.46
CA ILE A 33 8.03 -3.63 1.97
C ILE A 33 7.29 -4.52 0.97
N ILE A 34 6.76 -5.63 1.48
CA ILE A 34 5.85 -6.51 0.73
C ILE A 34 4.44 -6.28 1.25
N LEU A 35 3.54 -5.84 0.37
CA LEU A 35 2.17 -5.48 0.71
C LEU A 35 1.19 -6.54 0.23
N LYS A 36 0.20 -6.87 1.08
CA LYS A 36 -0.83 -7.83 0.72
C LYS A 36 -1.69 -7.30 -0.44
N ASP A 37 -1.75 -8.07 -1.52
CA ASP A 37 -2.61 -7.82 -2.68
C ASP A 37 -4.10 -7.80 -2.29
N LYS A 38 -4.88 -6.98 -3.00
CA LYS A 38 -6.35 -6.82 -2.85
C LYS A 38 -6.84 -6.22 -1.53
N SER A 39 -5.95 -5.80 -0.62
CA SER A 39 -6.33 -5.05 0.57
C SER A 39 -6.69 -3.60 0.20
N PRO A 40 -7.86 -3.05 0.62
CA PRO A 40 -8.22 -1.64 0.40
C PRO A 40 -7.23 -0.67 1.08
N SER A 41 -6.48 -1.15 2.07
CA SER A 41 -5.43 -0.39 2.75
C SER A 41 -4.08 -0.47 2.02
N CYS A 42 -3.71 -1.64 1.48
CA CYS A 42 -2.32 -1.95 1.10
C CYS A 42 -2.08 -2.32 -0.37
N GLY A 43 -3.12 -2.49 -1.21
CA GLY A 43 -2.88 -2.86 -2.61
C GLY A 43 -2.22 -1.72 -3.40
N VAL A 44 -1.19 -1.99 -4.20
CA VAL A 44 -0.65 -1.07 -5.19
C VAL A 44 -1.35 -1.36 -6.52
N GLY A 45 -2.04 -0.38 -7.10
CA GLY A 45 -2.69 -0.53 -8.42
C GLY A 45 -3.68 -1.69 -8.58
N ASN A 46 -4.24 -2.23 -7.50
CA ASN A 46 -5.15 -3.39 -7.51
C ASN A 46 -6.27 -3.30 -6.45
N CYS A 47 -6.45 -2.15 -5.80
CA CYS A 47 -7.57 -1.92 -4.89
C CYS A 47 -8.81 -1.58 -5.70
N LYS A 48 -9.92 -2.29 -5.45
CA LYS A 48 -11.23 -1.88 -5.96
C LYS A 48 -11.59 -0.52 -5.34
N GLN A 49 -11.55 0.54 -6.13
CA GLN A 49 -12.14 1.82 -5.75
C GLN A 49 -13.62 1.77 -6.08
N TRP A 50 -14.45 2.19 -5.13
CA TRP A 50 -15.89 2.23 -5.29
C TRP A 50 -16.33 3.69 -5.39
N ASN A 51 -17.18 4.01 -6.36
CA ASN A 51 -17.82 5.31 -6.43
C ASN A 51 -18.94 5.41 -5.38
N GLU A 52 -19.53 6.60 -5.21
CA GLU A 52 -20.64 6.83 -4.27
C GLU A 52 -21.88 5.97 -4.59
N ALA A 53 -22.00 5.50 -5.83
CA ALA A 53 -23.06 4.60 -6.29
C ALA A 53 -22.78 3.10 -6.00
N GLY A 54 -21.65 2.76 -5.38
CA GLY A 54 -21.30 1.37 -5.06
C GLY A 54 -20.80 0.56 -6.25
N GLU A 55 -20.28 1.22 -7.29
CA GLU A 55 -19.70 0.58 -8.48
C GLU A 55 -18.17 0.62 -8.45
N VAL A 56 -17.51 -0.43 -8.93
CA VAL A 56 -16.05 -0.49 -9.00
C VAL A 56 -15.56 0.38 -10.16
N GLN A 57 -14.89 1.49 -9.83
CA GLN A 57 -14.51 2.51 -10.82
C GLN A 57 -13.10 2.31 -11.37
N HIS A 58 -12.14 1.88 -10.54
CA HIS A 58 -10.74 1.69 -10.95
C HIS A 58 -9.94 0.77 -10.02
N HIS A 59 -8.83 0.23 -10.53
CA HIS A 59 -7.78 -0.45 -9.77
C HIS A 59 -6.80 0.58 -9.18
N GLY A 60 -7.08 1.04 -7.96
CA GLY A 60 -6.32 2.06 -7.26
C GLY A 60 -5.17 1.54 -6.41
N THR A 61 -4.33 2.45 -5.91
CA THR A 61 -3.34 2.19 -4.85
C THR A 61 -3.95 2.55 -3.50
N GLY A 62 -3.94 1.64 -2.52
CA GLY A 62 -4.40 1.82 -1.14
C GLY A 62 -3.77 3.04 -0.46
N VAL A 63 -4.51 3.67 0.47
CA VAL A 63 -4.08 4.92 1.14
C VAL A 63 -2.73 4.73 1.83
N PHE A 64 -2.45 3.56 2.41
CA PHE A 64 -1.17 3.27 3.05
C PHE A 64 -0.02 3.21 2.02
N ALA A 65 -0.19 2.43 0.97
CA ALA A 65 0.83 2.25 -0.07
C ALA A 65 1.15 3.56 -0.79
N ALA A 66 0.13 4.37 -1.10
CA ALA A 66 0.29 5.69 -1.69
C ALA A 66 1.05 6.64 -0.75
N THR A 67 0.72 6.61 0.54
CA THR A 67 1.41 7.44 1.55
C THR A 67 2.86 7.02 1.71
N VAL A 68 3.15 5.71 1.80
CA VAL A 68 4.52 5.20 1.90
C VAL A 68 5.35 5.59 0.67
N ARG A 69 4.81 5.43 -0.55
CA ARG A 69 5.49 5.81 -1.78
C ARG A 69 5.74 7.32 -1.87
N LYS A 70 4.86 8.15 -1.29
CA LYS A 70 5.07 9.60 -1.20
C LYS A 70 6.17 9.96 -0.19
N LEU A 71 6.24 9.25 0.93
CA LEU A 71 7.19 9.53 2.02
C LEU A 71 8.59 8.96 1.76
N LYS A 72 8.68 7.78 1.15
CA LYS A 72 9.93 7.15 0.71
C LYS A 72 9.80 6.68 -0.75
N PRO A 73 9.98 7.57 -1.74
CA PRO A 73 9.83 7.24 -3.16
C PRO A 73 10.78 6.16 -3.67
N GLY A 74 11.96 6.03 -3.05
CA GLY A 74 12.95 5.03 -3.41
C GLY A 74 12.76 3.67 -2.73
N LEU A 75 11.84 3.55 -1.76
CA LEU A 75 11.67 2.33 -0.99
C LEU A 75 11.18 1.19 -1.91
N PRO A 76 11.92 0.08 -2.02
CA PRO A 76 11.48 -1.10 -2.75
C PRO A 76 10.13 -1.60 -2.23
N MET A 77 9.18 -1.78 -3.14
CA MET A 77 7.81 -2.18 -2.81
C MET A 77 7.35 -3.28 -3.75
N LEU A 78 6.92 -4.41 -3.18
CA LEU A 78 6.39 -5.55 -3.94
C LEU A 78 4.99 -5.92 -3.43
N GLN A 79 4.17 -6.50 -4.29
CA GLN A 79 2.86 -7.03 -3.91
C GLN A 79 2.91 -8.55 -3.74
N SER A 80 2.17 -9.07 -2.77
CA SER A 80 2.19 -10.52 -2.46
C SER A 80 1.72 -11.42 -3.60
N ASN A 81 0.93 -10.93 -4.57
CA ASN A 81 0.54 -11.71 -5.76
C ASN A 81 1.68 -11.89 -6.77
N VAL A 82 2.75 -11.11 -6.65
CA VAL A 82 3.91 -11.13 -7.54
C VAL A 82 5.06 -11.96 -6.92
N VAL A 83 5.06 -12.11 -5.59
CA VAL A 83 6.04 -12.92 -4.83
C VAL A 83 6.11 -14.38 -5.30
N THR A 84 5.06 -14.91 -5.95
CA THR A 84 5.05 -16.28 -6.48
C THR A 84 5.95 -16.49 -7.70
N GLN A 85 6.42 -15.41 -8.36
CA GLN A 85 7.39 -15.50 -9.45
C GLN A 85 8.80 -15.26 -8.91
N ALA A 86 9.71 -16.23 -9.12
CA ALA A 86 11.08 -16.17 -8.60
C ALA A 86 11.84 -14.91 -9.07
N SER A 87 11.65 -14.50 -10.33
CA SER A 87 12.33 -13.33 -10.91
C SER A 87 11.95 -12.00 -10.25
N ASP A 88 10.67 -11.80 -9.94
CA ASP A 88 10.21 -10.55 -9.32
C ASP A 88 10.67 -10.44 -7.85
N LEU A 89 10.76 -11.58 -7.17
CA LEU A 89 11.30 -11.64 -5.81
C LEU A 89 12.82 -11.36 -5.82
N ASP A 90 13.55 -11.94 -6.76
CA ASP A 90 14.99 -11.69 -6.91
C ASP A 90 15.29 -10.22 -7.22
N ASP A 91 14.55 -9.61 -8.15
CA ASP A 91 14.65 -8.18 -8.47
C ASP A 91 14.33 -7.30 -7.26
N PHE A 92 13.35 -7.70 -6.45
CA PHE A 92 13.02 -7.00 -5.21
C PHE A 92 14.16 -7.11 -4.19
N ILE A 93 14.73 -8.30 -4.00
CA ILE A 93 15.85 -8.53 -3.06
C ILE A 93 17.05 -7.68 -3.48
N GLN A 94 17.40 -7.63 -4.77
CA GLN A 94 18.50 -6.78 -5.26
C GLN A 94 18.27 -5.29 -4.95
N LYS A 95 17.03 -4.80 -5.13
CA LYS A 95 16.68 -3.41 -4.80
C LYS A 95 16.75 -3.13 -3.30
N VAL A 96 16.39 -4.10 -2.45
CA VAL A 96 16.49 -3.99 -0.99
C VAL A 96 17.95 -3.93 -0.55
N ASP A 97 18.82 -4.76 -1.14
CA ASP A 97 20.25 -4.81 -0.82
C ASP A 97 20.96 -3.49 -1.14
N GLY A 98 20.56 -2.83 -2.23
CA GLY A 98 21.08 -1.51 -2.62
C GLY A 98 20.44 -0.31 -1.92
N TYR A 99 19.47 -0.49 -1.01
CA TYR A 99 18.71 0.61 -0.42
C TYR A 99 19.20 0.98 0.99
N GLU A 100 19.81 2.17 1.11
CA GLU A 100 20.18 2.78 2.39
C GLU A 100 19.01 3.59 3.02
N TYR A 101 18.87 3.52 4.34
CA TYR A 101 17.66 3.85 5.10
C TYR A 101 17.39 5.34 5.39
#